data_AF-A0A1I1PS54-F1
#
_entry.id   AF-A0A1I1PS54-F1
#
_cell.length_a   1.000
_cell.length_b   1.000
_cell.length_c   1.000
_cell.angle_alpha   90.00
_cell.angle_beta   90.00
_cell.angle_gamma   90.00
#
_symmetry.space_group_name_H-M   'P 1'
#
loop_
_entity.id
_entity.type
_entity.pdbx_description
1 polymer ?
#
loop_
_entity_poly.entity_id
_entity_poly.type
_entity_poly.pdbx_seq_one_letter_code
_entity_poly.pdbx_strand_id
1 'polypeptide(L)'
;MSERDPLAGLLAAEVELFRIGTLARRLIAEHPDMPVYAMGPFRDAVRNCTVLDIHAADDDNVHAWAALLGAAVEESVTDGRLPYRSLTAETEVDGVPVCIHHGSYLFDQQAGEER
;
A
#
# COMPACT_ATOMS: atom_id res chain seq x y z
N MET A 1 7.41 40.94 5.89
CA MET A 1 7.51 39.56 6.39
C MET A 1 6.19 38.88 6.07
N SER A 2 6.19 37.83 5.24
CA SER A 2 4.96 37.08 4.97
C SER A 2 4.59 36.33 6.25
N GLU A 3 3.43 36.65 6.82
CA GLU A 3 2.88 35.96 7.98
C GLU A 3 2.51 34.54 7.51
N ARG A 4 3.25 33.54 7.97
CA ARG A 4 3.00 32.14 7.59
C ARG A 4 1.84 31.64 8.42
N ASP A 5 0.75 31.23 7.76
CA ASP A 5 -0.40 30.64 8.44
C ASP A 5 0.04 29.40 9.24
N PRO A 6 -0.13 29.41 10.59
CA PRO A 6 0.29 28.30 11.44
C PRO A 6 -0.48 26.99 11.18
N LEU A 7 -1.63 27.03 10.49
CA LEU A 7 -2.47 25.87 10.21
C LEU A 7 -2.38 25.36 8.77
N ALA A 8 -1.58 25.99 7.91
CA ALA A 8 -1.45 25.58 6.52
C ALA A 8 -1.08 24.09 6.35
N GLY A 9 -0.26 23.54 7.25
CA GLY A 9 0.10 22.13 7.25
C GLY A 9 -1.05 21.19 7.63
N LEU A 10 -1.91 21.61 8.56
CA LEU A 10 -3.09 20.83 8.96
C LEU A 10 -4.10 20.77 7.81
N LEU A 11 -4.38 21.92 7.18
CA LEU A 11 -5.30 22.00 6.04
C LEU A 11 -4.83 21.13 4.87
N ALA A 12 -3.53 21.12 4.57
CA ALA A 12 -2.97 20.27 3.53
C ALA A 12 -3.18 18.78 3.84
N ALA A 13 -2.93 18.37 5.09
CA ALA A 13 -3.13 16.99 5.53
C ALA A 13 -4.60 16.56 5.50
N GLU A 14 -5.53 17.44 5.90
CA GLU A 14 -6.98 17.16 5.84
C GLU A 14 -7.45 16.92 4.40
N VAL A 15 -7.00 17.75 3.45
CA VAL A 15 -7.33 17.58 2.03
C VAL A 15 -6.76 16.27 1.48
N GLU A 16 -5.53 15.93 1.83
CA GLU A 16 -4.88 14.68 1.42
C GLU A 16 -5.64 13.45 1.95
N LEU A 17 -5.93 13.43 3.25
CA LEU A 17 -6.68 12.34 3.90
C LEU A 17 -8.11 12.23 3.36
N PHE A 18 -8.75 13.35 3.04
CA PHE A 18 -10.07 13.34 2.42
C PHE A 18 -10.02 12.65 1.05
N ARG A 19 -9.06 13.02 0.18
CA ARG A 19 -8.90 12.40 -1.14
C ARG A 19 -8.62 10.90 -1.05
N ILE A 20 -7.69 10.50 -0.17
CA ILE A 20 -7.37 9.09 0.08
C ILE A 20 -8.63 8.33 0.53
N GLY A 21 -9.36 8.88 1.50
CA GLY A 21 -10.58 8.25 2.00
C GLY A 21 -11.70 8.16 0.94
N THR A 22 -11.81 9.14 0.05
CA THR A 22 -12.76 9.09 -1.08
C THR A 22 -12.36 8.00 -2.07
N LEU A 23 -11.09 7.94 -2.44
CA LEU A 23 -10.59 6.91 -3.35
C LEU A 23 -10.78 5.50 -2.77
N ALA A 24 -10.39 5.27 -1.51
CA ALA A 24 -10.54 3.98 -0.85
C ALA A 24 -11.98 3.46 -0.88
N ARG A 25 -12.95 4.33 -0.52
CA ARG A 25 -14.38 3.99 -0.58
C ARG A 25 -14.85 3.69 -2.00
N ARG A 26 -14.35 4.45 -2.99
CA ARG A 26 -14.69 4.23 -4.39
C ARG A 26 -14.18 2.89 -4.88
N LEU A 27 -12.91 2.55 -4.61
CA LEU A 27 -12.32 1.26 -5.00
C LEU A 27 -13.09 0.08 -4.40
N ILE A 28 -13.48 0.16 -3.12
CA ILE A 28 -14.31 -0.88 -2.47
C ILE A 28 -15.69 -0.98 -3.12
N ALA A 29 -16.31 0.15 -3.48
CA ALA A 29 -17.64 0.16 -4.08
C ALA A 29 -17.65 -0.32 -5.54
N GLU A 30 -16.63 0.02 -6.32
CA GLU A 30 -16.47 -0.38 -7.72
C GLU A 30 -16.01 -1.83 -7.86
N HIS A 31 -15.32 -2.36 -6.85
CA HIS A 31 -14.73 -3.70 -6.87
C HIS A 31 -15.02 -4.47 -5.57
N PRO A 32 -16.31 -4.78 -5.28
CA PRO A 32 -16.71 -5.42 -4.02
C PRO A 32 -16.17 -6.85 -3.85
N ASP A 33 -15.81 -7.51 -4.95
CA ASP A 33 -15.26 -8.87 -4.94
C ASP A 33 -13.72 -8.89 -4.81
N MET A 34 -13.07 -7.72 -4.82
CA MET A 34 -11.62 -7.65 -4.68
C MET A 34 -11.22 -7.88 -3.21
N PRO A 35 -10.45 -8.95 -2.93
CA PRO A 35 -10.04 -9.26 -1.57
C PRO A 35 -9.05 -8.21 -1.05
N VAL A 36 -9.27 -7.77 0.18
CA VAL A 36 -8.42 -6.80 0.87
C VAL A 36 -8.34 -7.15 2.34
N TYR A 37 -7.13 -7.19 2.89
CA TYR A 37 -6.93 -7.42 4.31
C TYR A 37 -7.14 -6.13 5.10
N ALA A 38 -6.50 -5.05 4.65
CA ALA A 38 -6.71 -3.71 5.18
C ALA A 38 -6.51 -2.67 4.08
N MET A 39 -7.19 -1.54 4.21
CA MET A 39 -7.03 -0.40 3.30
C MET A 39 -7.13 0.91 4.09
N GLY A 40 -6.19 1.83 3.91
CA GLY A 40 -6.20 3.09 4.64
C GLY A 40 -5.03 4.01 4.33
N PRO A 41 -5.00 5.21 4.92
CA PRO A 41 -3.87 6.12 4.75
C PRO A 41 -2.63 5.57 5.47
N PHE A 42 -1.49 5.56 4.79
CA PHE A 42 -0.18 5.28 5.37
C PHE A 42 0.77 6.44 5.11
N ARG A 43 1.54 6.83 6.13
CA ARG A 43 2.55 7.88 6.00
C ARG A 43 3.86 7.23 5.57
N ASP A 44 4.22 7.36 4.31
CA ASP A 44 5.53 6.96 3.81
C ASP A 44 6.57 7.97 4.31
N ALA A 45 7.45 7.50 5.20
CA ALA A 45 8.51 8.32 5.79
C ALA A 45 9.65 8.62 4.81
N VAL A 46 9.90 7.73 3.84
CA VAL A 46 10.98 7.88 2.85
C VAL A 46 10.59 8.93 1.81
N ARG A 47 9.35 8.86 1.32
CA ARG A 47 8.80 9.81 0.33
C ARG A 47 8.22 11.06 0.96
N ASN A 48 8.04 11.04 2.28
CA ASN A 48 7.42 12.11 3.06
C ASN A 48 6.05 12.52 2.49
N CYS A 49 5.25 11.54 2.08
CA CYS A 49 3.89 11.73 1.57
C CYS A 49 2.92 10.74 2.24
N THR A 50 1.62 11.01 2.16
CA THR A 50 0.61 10.04 2.58
C THR A 50 0.13 9.28 1.35
N VAL A 51 0.10 7.95 1.44
CA VAL A 51 -0.38 7.07 0.37
C VAL A 51 -1.68 6.40 0.80
N LEU A 52 -2.49 5.99 -0.18
CA LEU A 52 -3.47 4.93 0.07
C LEU A 52 -2.72 3.60 0.10
N ASP A 53 -2.70 2.97 1.26
CA ASP A 53 -2.13 1.66 1.47
C ASP A 53 -3.20 0.58 1.34
N ILE A 54 -2.93 -0.41 0.50
CA ILE A 54 -3.75 -1.61 0.29
C ILE A 54 -2.92 -2.81 0.73
N HIS A 55 -3.20 -3.30 1.93
CA HIS A 55 -2.63 -4.54 2.41
C HIS A 55 -3.44 -5.70 1.84
N ALA A 56 -2.83 -6.43 0.91
CA ALA A 56 -3.40 -7.61 0.30
C ALA A 56 -3.28 -8.83 1.24
N ALA A 57 -4.24 -9.75 1.18
CA ALA A 57 -4.26 -10.90 2.07
C ALA A 57 -3.18 -11.95 1.71
N ASP A 58 -2.80 -12.02 0.44
CA ASP A 58 -1.81 -12.91 -0.12
C ASP A 58 -1.17 -12.32 -1.39
N ASP A 59 -0.22 -13.05 -1.99
CA ASP A 59 0.49 -12.66 -3.21
C ASP A 59 -0.43 -12.50 -4.43
N ASP A 60 -1.39 -13.42 -4.61
CA ASP A 60 -2.32 -13.39 -5.74
C ASP A 60 -3.18 -12.12 -5.68
N ASN A 61 -3.55 -11.70 -4.48
CA ASN A 61 -4.28 -10.46 -4.25
C ASN A 61 -3.45 -9.22 -4.58
N VAL A 62 -2.13 -9.22 -4.33
CA VAL A 62 -1.24 -8.13 -4.79
C VAL A 62 -1.28 -8.04 -6.31
N HIS A 63 -1.11 -9.16 -7.00
CA HIS A 63 -1.16 -9.20 -8.47
C HIS A 63 -2.51 -8.76 -9.03
N ALA A 64 -3.61 -9.17 -8.39
CA ALA A 64 -4.96 -8.78 -8.80
C ALA A 64 -5.18 -7.26 -8.67
N TRP A 65 -4.82 -6.68 -7.53
CA TRP A 65 -4.91 -5.23 -7.33
C TRP A 65 -3.97 -4.45 -8.25
N ALA A 66 -2.75 -4.95 -8.45
CA ALA A 66 -1.79 -4.32 -9.34
C ALA A 66 -2.29 -4.33 -10.79
N ALA A 67 -2.82 -5.45 -11.27
CA ALA A 67 -3.40 -5.55 -12.60
C ALA A 67 -4.61 -4.63 -12.77
N LEU A 68 -5.48 -4.56 -11.77
CA LEU A 68 -6.65 -3.68 -11.75
C LEU A 68 -6.26 -2.20 -11.86
N LEU A 69 -5.22 -1.79 -11.13
CA LEU A 69 -4.77 -0.39 -11.07
C LEU A 69 -3.65 -0.07 -12.06
N GLY A 70 -3.29 -1.00 -12.95
CA GLY A 70 -2.24 -0.82 -13.95
C GLY A 70 -0.83 -0.63 -13.38
N ALA A 71 -0.54 -1.25 -12.24
CA ALA A 71 0.75 -1.19 -11.54
C ALA A 71 1.63 -2.42 -11.87
N ALA A 72 2.95 -2.23 -11.86
CA ALA A 72 3.91 -3.33 -11.91
C ALA A 72 4.16 -3.85 -10.49
N VAL A 73 4.23 -5.18 -10.34
CA VAL A 73 4.59 -5.82 -9.07
C VAL A 73 6.09 -6.02 -9.03
N GLU A 74 6.69 -5.59 -7.93
CA GLU A 74 8.09 -5.81 -7.57
C GLU A 74 8.16 -6.76 -6.38
N GLU A 75 9.15 -7.65 -6.40
CA GLU A 75 9.47 -8.53 -5.28
C GLU A 75 10.79 -8.10 -4.66
N SER A 76 10.82 -8.06 -3.33
CA SER A 76 12.05 -7.89 -2.57
C SER A 76 12.17 -8.95 -1.49
N VAL A 77 13.37 -9.51 -1.37
CA VAL A 77 13.73 -10.43 -0.28
C VAL A 77 14.81 -9.76 0.55
N THR A 78 14.56 -9.65 1.85
CA THR A 78 15.56 -9.20 2.83
C THR A 78 16.11 -10.41 3.55
N ASP A 79 17.39 -10.66 3.38
CA ASP A 79 18.11 -11.70 4.10
C ASP A 79 18.49 -11.26 5.52
N GLY A 80 18.77 -12.23 6.41
CA GLY A 80 19.29 -11.95 7.74
C GLY A 80 18.73 -12.90 8.79
N ARG A 81 18.68 -12.44 10.04
CA ARG A 81 18.14 -13.22 11.16
C ARG A 81 16.65 -13.51 10.99
N LEU A 82 15.92 -12.60 10.36
CA LEU A 82 14.50 -12.74 10.05
C LEU A 82 14.29 -12.54 8.54
N PRO A 83 14.55 -13.55 7.70
CA PRO A 83 14.36 -13.43 6.27
C PRO A 83 12.90 -13.13 5.95
N TYR A 84 12.68 -12.09 5.14
CA TYR A 84 11.37 -11.54 4.83
C TYR A 84 11.24 -11.31 3.34
N ARG A 85 10.14 -11.79 2.76
CA ARG A 85 9.77 -11.51 1.38
C ARG A 85 8.60 -10.55 1.36
N SER A 86 8.64 -9.57 0.48
CA SER A 86 7.51 -8.70 0.18
C SER A 86 7.28 -8.57 -1.32
N LEU A 87 6.00 -8.54 -1.68
CA LEU A 87 5.52 -8.02 -2.95
C LEU A 87 4.98 -6.62 -2.74
N THR A 88 5.37 -5.71 -3.61
CA THR A 88 4.92 -4.32 -3.61
C THR A 88 4.56 -3.90 -5.02
N ALA A 89 3.45 -3.18 -5.17
CA ALA A 89 3.10 -2.51 -6.41
C ALA A 89 2.69 -1.08 -6.10
N GLU A 90 3.17 -0.15 -6.92
CA GLU A 90 2.95 1.26 -6.69
C GLU A 90 2.37 1.91 -7.94
N THR A 91 1.43 2.83 -7.74
CA THR A 91 0.79 3.57 -8.84
C THR A 91 0.19 4.87 -8.31
N GLU A 92 -0.44 5.63 -9.20
CA GLU A 92 -1.20 6.81 -8.88
C GLU A 92 -2.61 6.69 -9.47
N VAL A 93 -3.63 6.95 -8.66
CA VAL A 93 -5.03 6.96 -9.10
C VAL A 93 -5.63 8.31 -8.76
N ASP A 94 -6.06 9.07 -9.77
CA ASP A 94 -6.62 10.42 -9.63
C ASP A 94 -5.75 11.38 -8.78
N GLY A 95 -4.43 11.31 -8.93
CA GLY A 95 -3.50 12.14 -8.16
C GLY A 95 -3.28 11.67 -6.72
N VAL A 96 -3.79 10.50 -6.34
CA VAL A 96 -3.52 9.86 -5.05
C VAL A 96 -2.49 8.76 -5.25
N PRO A 97 -1.33 8.82 -4.58
CA PRO A 97 -0.37 7.72 -4.62
C PRO A 97 -0.94 6.49 -3.89
N VAL A 98 -0.81 5.33 -4.50
CA VAL A 98 -1.31 4.05 -3.99
C VAL A 98 -0.13 3.08 -3.85
N CYS A 99 -0.05 2.43 -2.69
CA CYS A 99 0.85 1.31 -2.45
C CYS A 99 0.01 0.06 -2.18
N ILE A 100 0.29 -1.03 -2.91
CA ILE A 100 -0.29 -2.35 -2.69
C ILE A 100 0.83 -3.24 -2.18
N HIS A 101 0.62 -3.93 -1.07
CA HIS A 101 1.66 -4.81 -0.55
C HIS A 101 1.13 -6.04 0.15
N HIS A 102 1.97 -7.08 0.13
CA HIS A 102 1.88 -8.25 0.99
C HIS A 102 3.30 -8.70 1.32
N GLY A 103 3.52 -9.33 2.48
CA GLY A 103 4.80 -9.94 2.75
C GLY A 103 4.76 -10.90 3.92
N SER A 104 5.67 -11.85 3.89
CA SER A 104 5.73 -12.98 4.81
C SER A 104 7.17 -13.30 5.20
N TYR A 105 7.35 -13.81 6.41
CA TYR A 105 8.63 -14.35 6.81
C TYR A 105 8.89 -15.73 6.17
N LEU A 106 10.14 -16.00 5.81
CA LEU A 106 10.55 -17.19 5.05
C LEU A 106 10.91 -18.43 5.90
N PHE A 107 10.47 -18.50 7.16
CA PHE A 107 10.95 -19.51 8.11
C PHE A 107 10.52 -20.96 7.82
N ASP A 108 9.52 -21.19 6.94
CA ASP A 108 8.87 -22.52 6.81
C ASP A 108 8.97 -23.20 5.43
N GLN A 109 9.78 -22.71 4.49
CA GLN A 109 9.98 -23.44 3.21
C GLN A 109 11.02 -24.58 3.26
N GLN A 110 11.74 -24.78 4.37
CA GLN A 110 12.73 -25.88 4.51
C GLN A 110 12.25 -27.08 5.34
N ALA A 111 11.03 -27.08 5.88
CA ALA A 111 10.53 -28.19 6.71
C ALA A 111 9.70 -29.24 5.94
N GLY A 112 9.49 -29.03 4.63
CA GLY A 112 8.58 -29.85 3.80
C GLY A 112 9.23 -30.83 2.82
N GLU A 113 10.55 -30.80 2.61
CA GLU A 113 11.23 -31.65 1.60
C GLU A 113 11.88 -32.93 2.17
N GLU A 114 11.72 -33.25 3.46
CA GLU A 114 12.24 -34.50 4.07
C GLU A 114 11.14 -35.39 4.70
N ARG A 115 10.08 -35.74 3.95
CA ARG A 115 9.21 -36.86 4.34
C ARG A 115 8.89 -37.81 3.19
#